data_AF-S8EB90-F1
#
_entry.id   AF-S8EB90-F1
#
_cell.length_a   1.000
_cell.length_b   1.000
_cell.length_c   1.000
_cell.angle_alpha   90.00
_cell.angle_beta   90.00
_cell.angle_gamma   90.00
#
_symmetry.space_group_name_H-M   'P 1'
#
loop_
_entity.id
_entity.type
_entity.pdbx_description
1 polymer ?
#
loop_
_entity_poly.entity_id
_entity_poly.type
_entity_poly.pdbx_seq_one_letter_code
_entity_poly.pdbx_strand_id
1 'polypeptide(L)'
;MSSGRQVSHKDTLIVSINTPDGPFTVLNVYNDSESHAAVSHLLNVTQHLPPISMMCGDFNLRHPSWDKRTRDKNENPPHGAKATELLDLAAELQLLLVNDENGPATWQSNNRKIPARTLDLVWRRGDYEIRDFKVQDMDKHRSDHSPLAWKVVAGQGPEAEATIGRVSETSWAFTLGVAKLVASFPTEFATGEDVERTGEALFAGIQELWKQHATVPNKTGHSRSWWTSGKWVRLL
;
A
#
# COMPACT_ATOMS: atom_id res chain seq x y z
N MET A 1 24.91 15.52 21.88
CA MET A 1 23.84 14.61 22.30
C MET A 1 22.55 15.04 21.61
N SER A 2 22.23 14.42 20.46
CA SER A 2 20.94 14.61 19.80
C SER A 2 19.99 13.60 20.43
N SER A 3 19.02 14.09 21.21
CA SER A 3 17.86 13.28 21.57
C SER A 3 17.09 13.05 20.27
N GLY A 4 17.22 11.86 19.68
CA GLY A 4 16.49 11.51 18.46
C GLY A 4 15.01 11.74 18.69
N ARG A 5 14.42 12.71 17.97
CA ARG A 5 12.97 12.92 18.02
C ARG A 5 12.32 11.63 17.56
N GLN A 6 11.45 11.08 18.41
CA GLN A 6 10.74 9.85 18.11
C GLN A 6 9.78 10.11 16.95
N VAL A 7 9.97 9.38 15.85
CA VAL A 7 9.16 9.49 14.61
C VAL A 7 7.75 8.89 14.79
N SER A 8 7.59 8.01 15.78
CA SER A 8 6.32 7.31 16.03
C SER A 8 5.39 8.13 16.94
N HIS A 9 4.12 8.24 16.55
CA HIS A 9 3.03 8.74 17.39
C HIS A 9 1.97 7.65 17.53
N LYS A 10 1.30 7.56 18.69
CA LYS A 10 0.28 6.51 18.94
C LYS A 10 -0.90 6.56 17.96
N ASP A 11 -1.16 7.74 17.39
CA ASP A 11 -2.26 7.99 16.47
C ASP A 11 -1.80 8.10 14.99
N THR A 12 -0.57 7.64 14.69
CA THR A 12 -0.07 7.57 13.31
C THR A 12 0.46 6.19 13.00
N LEU A 13 0.34 5.78 11.74
CA LEU A 13 0.88 4.52 11.23
C LEU A 13 1.52 4.77 9.87
N ILE A 14 2.76 4.31 9.70
CA ILE A 14 3.45 4.34 8.40
C ILE A 14 3.55 2.92 7.87
N VAL A 15 3.11 2.72 6.64
CA VAL A 15 3.24 1.46 5.91
C VAL A 15 3.99 1.73 4.61
N SER A 16 5.06 1.00 4.37
CA SER A 16 5.81 1.07 3.11
C SER A 16 5.67 -0.23 2.33
N ILE A 17 5.31 -0.12 1.06
CA ILE A 17 5.21 -1.22 0.11
C ILE A 17 6.37 -1.07 -0.87
N ASN A 18 7.29 -2.04 -0.88
CA ASN A 18 8.42 -1.99 -1.81
C ASN A 18 7.96 -2.36 -3.23
N THR A 19 8.29 -1.50 -4.19
CA THR A 19 8.08 -1.74 -5.62
C THR A 19 9.44 -1.66 -6.35
N PRO A 20 9.55 -2.18 -7.59
CA PRO A 20 10.75 -1.99 -8.42
C PRO A 20 11.12 -0.51 -8.62
N ASP A 21 10.12 0.38 -8.60
CA ASP A 21 10.29 1.83 -8.78
C ASP A 21 10.65 2.55 -7.47
N GLY A 22 10.75 1.81 -6.35
CA GLY A 22 11.03 2.33 -5.01
C GLY A 22 9.89 2.08 -4.01
N PRO A 23 10.06 2.51 -2.75
CA PRO A 23 9.04 2.34 -1.73
C PRO A 23 7.84 3.26 -1.97
N PHE A 24 6.64 2.67 -1.94
CA PHE A 24 5.38 3.39 -1.87
C PHE A 24 4.95 3.48 -0.40
N THR A 25 5.08 4.67 0.19
CA THR A 25 4.86 4.87 1.63
C THR A 25 3.54 5.58 1.90
N VAL A 26 2.69 4.98 2.73
CA VAL A 26 1.41 5.52 3.17
C VAL A 26 1.49 5.89 4.66
N LEU A 27 1.17 7.15 4.96
CA LEU A 27 1.02 7.68 6.32
C LEU A 27 -0.47 7.73 6.67
N ASN A 28 -0.93 6.84 7.54
CA ASN A 28 -2.25 6.91 8.12
C ASN A 28 -2.23 7.78 9.38
N VAL A 29 -3.14 8.75 9.47
CA VAL A 29 -3.26 9.69 10.58
C VAL A 29 -4.65 9.60 11.18
N TYR A 30 -4.71 9.35 12.48
CA TYR A 30 -5.87 9.69 13.29
C TYR A 30 -5.49 10.93 14.11
N ASN A 31 -6.12 12.06 13.82
CA ASN A 31 -5.89 13.28 14.58
C ASN A 31 -7.08 13.47 15.49
N ASP A 32 -6.90 13.20 16.77
CA ASP A 32 -7.98 13.20 17.74
C ASP A 32 -8.64 14.58 17.84
N SER A 33 -9.94 14.61 18.16
CA SER A 33 -10.74 15.83 18.19
C SER A 33 -10.47 16.76 19.37
N GLU A 34 -9.71 16.33 20.38
CA GLU A 34 -9.48 17.10 21.60
C GLU A 34 -8.12 17.82 21.57
N SER A 35 -7.06 17.06 21.30
CA SER A 35 -5.67 17.54 21.35
C SER A 35 -5.12 17.95 19.99
N HIS A 36 -5.63 17.33 18.91
CA HIS A 36 -5.09 17.48 17.55
C HIS A 36 -3.56 17.33 17.48
N ALA A 37 -2.99 16.48 18.34
CA ALA A 37 -1.55 16.42 18.56
C ALA A 37 -0.80 15.72 17.43
N ALA A 38 -1.47 14.81 16.69
CA ALA A 38 -0.84 14.01 15.66
C ALA A 38 -0.26 14.89 14.53
N VAL A 39 -1.03 15.86 14.04
CA VAL A 39 -0.58 16.78 12.98
C VAL A 39 0.58 17.65 13.46
N SER A 40 0.48 18.26 14.64
CA SER A 40 1.54 19.08 15.20
C SER A 40 2.83 18.28 15.43
N HIS A 41 2.70 17.04 15.91
CA HIS A 41 3.83 16.14 16.09
C HIS A 41 4.51 15.82 14.75
N LEU A 42 3.73 15.41 13.74
CA LEU A 42 4.23 15.10 12.40
C LEU A 42 4.98 16.29 11.81
N LEU A 43 4.41 17.51 11.88
CA LEU A 43 5.05 18.74 11.41
C LEU A 43 6.41 19.00 12.10
N ASN A 44 6.50 18.73 13.41
CA ASN A 44 7.74 18.87 14.17
C ASN A 44 8.81 17.83 13.83
N VAL A 45 8.42 16.68 13.27
CA VAL A 45 9.34 15.59 12.92
C VAL A 45 9.44 15.35 11.42
N THR A 46 8.88 16.22 10.57
CA THR A 46 8.80 16.02 9.10
C THR A 46 10.14 15.69 8.47
N GLN A 47 11.22 16.37 8.90
CA GLN A 47 12.59 16.14 8.43
C GLN A 47 13.15 14.74 8.74
N HIS A 48 12.51 14.00 9.64
CA HIS A 48 12.88 12.64 10.05
C HIS A 48 11.91 11.58 9.50
N LEU A 49 10.84 11.99 8.79
CA LEU A 49 9.93 11.06 8.14
C LEU A 49 10.58 10.46 6.89
N PRO A 50 10.30 9.19 6.55
CA PRO A 50 10.64 8.68 5.23
C PRO A 50 9.86 9.45 4.15
N PRO A 51 10.28 9.41 2.87
CA PRO A 51 9.49 9.96 1.78
C PRO A 51 8.06 9.40 1.79
N ILE A 52 7.07 10.29 1.87
CA ILE A 52 5.65 9.93 1.94
C ILE A 52 5.05 10.01 0.53
N SER A 53 4.48 8.90 0.05
CA SER A 53 3.77 8.85 -1.23
C SER A 53 2.31 9.28 -1.07
N MET A 54 1.69 8.90 0.05
CA MET A 54 0.32 9.27 0.40
C MET A 54 0.15 9.49 1.90
N MET A 55 -0.76 10.38 2.28
CA MET A 55 -1.20 10.57 3.66
C MET A 55 -2.72 10.52 3.70
N CYS A 56 -3.32 9.75 4.61
CA CYS A 56 -4.77 9.63 4.71
C CYS A 56 -5.25 9.38 6.12
N GLY A 57 -6.53 9.58 6.38
CA GLY A 57 -7.18 9.19 7.63
C GLY A 57 -8.16 10.25 8.13
N ASP A 58 -8.57 10.13 9.38
CA ASP A 58 -9.48 11.06 10.06
C ASP A 58 -8.67 12.17 10.72
N PHE A 59 -8.84 13.40 10.24
CA PHE A 59 -8.11 14.54 10.76
C PHE A 59 -8.87 15.29 11.85
N ASN A 60 -10.18 15.06 12.02
CA ASN A 60 -11.07 15.89 12.85
C ASN A 60 -10.90 17.41 12.62
N LEU A 61 -10.44 17.81 11.43
CA LEU A 61 -10.17 19.20 11.06
C LEU A 61 -11.12 19.67 9.96
N ARG A 62 -11.50 20.95 10.03
CA ARG A 62 -12.44 21.57 9.10
C ARG A 62 -11.78 22.76 8.45
N HIS A 63 -11.87 22.82 7.12
CA HIS A 63 -11.33 23.92 6.34
C HIS A 63 -12.10 24.07 5.02
N PRO A 64 -12.26 25.30 4.49
CA PRO A 64 -12.93 25.52 3.21
C PRO A 64 -12.34 24.75 2.03
N SER A 65 -11.05 24.41 2.06
CA SER A 65 -10.41 23.65 0.99
C SER A 65 -10.88 22.20 0.84
N TRP A 66 -11.61 21.64 1.81
CA TRP A 66 -12.14 20.27 1.75
C TRP A 66 -13.57 20.11 2.28
N ASP A 67 -14.11 21.10 3.00
CA ASP A 67 -15.42 21.03 3.66
C ASP A 67 -16.37 22.16 3.23
N LYS A 68 -16.21 22.72 2.03
CA LYS A 68 -16.98 23.89 1.57
C LYS A 68 -18.46 23.59 1.40
N ARG A 69 -18.82 22.41 0.91
CA ARG A 69 -20.22 22.01 0.66
C ARG A 69 -21.02 21.84 1.94
N THR A 70 -20.43 21.27 2.99
CA THR A 70 -21.16 20.92 4.21
C THR A 70 -21.18 22.07 5.22
N ARG A 71 -20.21 22.97 5.13
CA ARG A 71 -20.05 24.13 6.01
C ARG A 71 -21.18 25.14 5.81
N ASP A 72 -21.69 25.68 6.92
CA ASP A 72 -22.55 26.85 6.88
C ASP A 72 -21.70 28.09 6.55
N LYS A 73 -22.15 28.92 5.61
CA LYS A 73 -21.44 30.15 5.20
C LYS A 73 -21.23 31.12 6.36
N ASN A 74 -22.08 31.05 7.38
CA ASN A 74 -22.00 31.87 8.59
C ASN A 74 -21.18 31.22 9.72
N GLU A 75 -20.68 30.00 9.52
CA GLU A 75 -19.86 29.30 10.51
C GLU A 75 -18.43 29.85 10.51
N ASN A 76 -17.98 30.29 11.68
CA ASN A 76 -16.59 30.70 11.92
C ASN A 76 -15.65 29.52 11.59
N PRO A 77 -14.49 29.76 10.96
CA PRO A 77 -13.53 28.71 10.65
C PRO A 77 -13.05 28.06 11.96
N PRO A 78 -13.51 26.84 12.28
CA PRO A 78 -13.52 26.39 13.66
C PRO A 78 -12.15 25.92 14.13
N HIS A 79 -11.26 25.54 13.21
CA HIS A 79 -9.95 24.97 13.53
C HIS A 79 -8.77 25.74 12.91
N GLY A 80 -8.96 27.03 12.57
CA GLY A 80 -8.04 27.88 11.80
C GLY A 80 -6.55 27.50 11.86
N ALA A 81 -5.88 27.73 12.99
CA ALA A 81 -4.45 27.45 13.13
C ALA A 81 -4.09 25.96 12.94
N LYS A 82 -4.92 25.03 13.43
CA LYS A 82 -4.68 23.58 13.28
C LYS A 82 -4.92 23.07 11.86
N ALA A 83 -5.90 23.62 11.17
CA ALA A 83 -6.09 23.37 9.74
C ALA A 83 -4.90 23.91 8.93
N THR A 84 -4.34 25.07 9.30
CA THR A 84 -3.12 25.60 8.70
C THR A 84 -1.92 24.68 8.96
N GLU A 85 -1.73 24.17 10.18
CA GLU A 85 -0.65 23.20 10.46
C GLU A 85 -0.74 21.95 9.57
N LEU A 86 -1.95 21.47 9.26
CA LEU A 86 -2.13 20.35 8.34
C LEU A 86 -1.76 20.73 6.89
N LEU A 87 -2.11 21.95 6.46
CA LEU A 87 -1.72 22.46 5.15
C LEU A 87 -0.20 22.62 5.04
N ASP A 88 0.45 23.14 6.08
CA ASP A 88 1.90 23.28 6.16
C ASP A 88 2.59 21.91 6.13
N LEU A 89 2.07 20.93 6.90
CA LEU A 89 2.57 19.56 6.86
C LEU A 89 2.45 18.95 5.46
N ALA A 90 1.30 19.11 4.79
CA ALA A 90 1.11 18.62 3.44
C ALA A 90 2.08 19.30 2.45
N ALA A 91 2.33 20.60 2.60
CA ALA A 91 3.28 21.34 1.77
C ALA A 91 4.73 20.87 1.98
N GLU A 92 5.16 20.69 3.23
CA GLU A 92 6.49 20.15 3.58
C GLU A 92 6.70 18.73 3.03
N LEU A 93 5.65 17.91 3.04
CA LEU A 93 5.65 16.57 2.44
C LEU A 93 5.41 16.57 0.92
N GLN A 94 5.21 17.74 0.29
CA GLN A 94 4.91 17.91 -1.13
C GLN A 94 3.69 17.10 -1.60
N LEU A 95 2.65 17.05 -0.75
CA LEU A 95 1.41 16.35 -1.00
C LEU A 95 0.31 17.30 -1.45
N LEU A 96 -0.55 16.79 -2.34
CA LEU A 96 -1.71 17.45 -2.89
C LEU A 96 -2.97 16.79 -2.35
N LEU A 97 -3.96 17.60 -1.98
CA LEU A 97 -5.26 17.12 -1.52
C LEU A 97 -6.00 16.41 -2.66
N VAL A 98 -6.58 15.26 -2.36
CA VAL A 98 -7.40 14.48 -3.29
C VAL A 98 -8.89 14.81 -3.15
N ASN A 99 -9.35 15.10 -1.94
CA ASN A 99 -10.75 15.46 -1.69
C ASN A 99 -11.13 16.73 -2.46
N ASP A 100 -12.32 16.72 -3.06
CA ASP A 100 -12.93 17.91 -3.66
C ASP A 100 -13.55 18.79 -2.57
N GLU A 101 -13.33 20.11 -2.62
CA GLU A 101 -13.92 21.06 -1.64
C GLU A 101 -15.45 21.01 -1.60
N ASN A 102 -16.10 20.64 -2.70
CA ASN A 102 -17.55 20.46 -2.84
C ASN A 102 -17.96 18.98 -2.84
N GLY A 103 -17.04 18.08 -2.48
CA GLY A 103 -17.26 16.65 -2.37
C GLY A 103 -18.31 16.27 -1.32
N PRO A 104 -18.77 15.01 -1.32
CA PRO A 104 -19.65 14.49 -0.28
C PRO A 104 -18.97 14.49 1.10
N ALA A 105 -19.77 14.64 2.15
CA ALA A 105 -19.31 14.51 3.53
C ALA A 105 -18.75 13.11 3.80
N THR A 106 -17.72 13.00 4.62
CA THR A 106 -17.13 11.73 5.03
C THR A 106 -17.60 11.28 6.40
N TRP A 107 -18.23 12.18 7.17
CA TRP A 107 -18.76 11.90 8.49
C TRP A 107 -20.19 12.41 8.63
N GLN A 108 -21.04 11.62 9.28
CA GLN A 108 -22.43 11.94 9.55
C GLN A 108 -22.82 11.47 10.95
N SER A 109 -23.07 12.41 11.86
CA SER A 109 -23.57 12.10 13.20
C SER A 109 -24.89 11.30 13.16
N ASN A 110 -25.03 10.39 14.12
CA ASN A 110 -26.31 9.77 14.47
C ASN A 110 -27.36 10.80 14.94
N ASN A 111 -26.91 11.91 15.51
CA ASN A 111 -27.79 13.03 15.83
C ASN A 111 -28.00 13.90 14.58
N ARG A 112 -29.18 13.80 13.97
CA ARG A 112 -29.54 14.54 12.74
C ARG A 112 -29.50 16.07 12.87
N LYS A 113 -29.42 16.61 14.08
CA LYS A 113 -29.22 18.06 14.30
C LYS A 113 -27.79 18.50 14.04
N ILE A 114 -26.84 17.57 14.08
CA ILE A 114 -25.44 17.84 13.80
C ILE A 114 -25.23 17.66 12.28
N PRO A 115 -24.79 18.71 11.57
CA PRO A 115 -24.55 18.63 10.14
C PRO A 115 -23.44 17.64 9.80
N ALA A 116 -23.56 17.00 8.64
CA ALA A 116 -22.51 16.18 8.05
C ALA A 116 -21.23 17.00 7.84
N ARG A 117 -20.06 16.36 7.85
CA ARG A 117 -18.74 17.02 7.70
C ARG A 117 -17.79 16.20 6.84
N THR A 118 -16.83 16.86 6.21
CA THR A 118 -15.64 16.23 5.61
C THR A 118 -14.48 16.31 6.60
N LEU A 119 -14.21 15.21 7.29
CA LEU A 119 -13.15 15.10 8.32
C LEU A 119 -12.03 14.14 7.88
N ASP A 120 -12.37 13.18 7.02
CA ASP A 120 -11.45 12.19 6.50
C ASP A 120 -10.86 12.67 5.17
N LEU A 121 -9.53 12.72 5.10
CA LEU A 121 -8.82 13.30 3.95
C LEU A 121 -7.84 12.30 3.36
N VAL A 122 -7.59 12.46 2.07
CA VAL A 122 -6.55 11.76 1.32
C VAL A 122 -5.66 12.78 0.63
N TRP A 123 -4.36 12.61 0.79
CA TRP A 123 -3.30 13.43 0.22
C TRP A 123 -2.34 12.53 -0.54
N ARG A 124 -1.78 13.03 -1.64
CA ARG A 124 -0.92 12.25 -2.54
C ARG A 124 0.24 13.07 -3.07
N ARG A 125 1.37 12.45 -3.37
CA ARG A 125 2.50 13.11 -4.04
C ARG A 125 2.17 13.44 -5.50
N GLY A 126 2.74 14.53 -6.01
CA GLY A 126 2.43 15.13 -7.32
C GLY A 126 2.56 14.21 -8.55
N ASP A 127 3.35 13.15 -8.44
CA ASP A 127 3.65 12.16 -9.47
C ASP A 127 2.71 10.94 -9.48
N TYR A 128 1.91 10.73 -8.41
CA TYR A 128 0.91 9.66 -8.39
C TYR A 128 -0.45 10.14 -8.92
N GLU A 129 -0.98 9.42 -9.89
CA GLU A 129 -2.35 9.62 -10.38
C GLU A 129 -3.34 8.85 -9.50
N ILE A 130 -4.35 9.55 -8.97
CA ILE A 130 -5.46 8.94 -8.25
C ILE A 130 -6.60 8.67 -9.22
N ARG A 131 -7.10 7.43 -9.21
CA ARG A 131 -8.24 6.99 -10.03
C ARG A 131 -9.39 6.54 -9.16
N ASP A 132 -10.62 6.68 -9.67
CA ASP A 132 -11.85 6.20 -9.05
C ASP A 132 -12.02 6.65 -7.57
N PHE A 133 -11.55 7.85 -7.21
CA PHE A 133 -11.75 8.37 -5.86
C PHE A 133 -13.24 8.55 -5.59
N LYS A 134 -13.71 7.96 -4.49
CA LYS A 134 -15.10 8.04 -4.05
C LYS A 134 -15.20 7.93 -2.54
N VAL A 135 -16.15 8.68 -1.99
CA VAL A 135 -16.70 8.44 -0.66
C VAL A 135 -17.82 7.43 -0.83
N GLN A 136 -17.67 6.26 -0.22
CA GLN A 136 -18.65 5.19 -0.31
C GLN A 136 -19.88 5.50 0.54
N ASP A 137 -21.02 4.95 0.14
CA ASP A 137 -22.25 5.09 0.92
C ASP A 137 -22.04 4.55 2.34
N MET A 138 -22.55 5.32 3.29
CA MET A 138 -22.60 4.96 4.70
C MET A 138 -23.33 3.64 4.89
N ASP A 139 -22.63 2.59 5.32
CA ASP A 139 -23.28 1.45 5.95
C ASP A 139 -23.65 1.86 7.39
N LYS A 140 -24.77 2.60 7.51
CA LYS A 140 -25.24 3.33 8.72
C LYS A 140 -25.42 2.46 9.96
N HIS A 141 -25.20 1.17 9.88
CA HIS A 141 -25.32 0.23 11.00
C HIS A 141 -23.99 -0.08 11.68
N ARG A 142 -22.85 0.43 11.16
CA ARG A 142 -21.50 0.09 11.67
C ARG A 142 -20.61 1.28 12.03
N SER A 143 -20.78 2.43 11.39
CA SER A 143 -19.92 3.62 11.59
C SER A 143 -20.67 4.90 11.23
N ASP A 144 -20.28 6.01 11.84
CA ASP A 144 -20.65 7.39 11.45
C ASP A 144 -19.67 8.01 10.43
N HIS A 145 -18.57 7.32 10.10
CA HIS A 145 -17.68 7.63 8.97
C HIS A 145 -17.98 6.79 7.73
N SER A 146 -17.86 7.42 6.56
CA SER A 146 -17.96 6.83 5.22
C SER A 146 -16.59 6.30 4.81
N PRO A 147 -16.46 5.05 4.34
CA PRO A 147 -15.22 4.57 3.76
C PRO A 147 -14.80 5.37 2.52
N LEU A 148 -13.54 5.76 2.44
CA LEU A 148 -12.94 6.38 1.26
C LEU A 148 -12.29 5.28 0.43
N ALA A 149 -12.52 5.28 -0.88
CA ALA A 149 -11.86 4.36 -1.79
C ALA A 149 -11.29 5.08 -3.01
N TRP A 150 -10.11 4.62 -3.42
CA TRP A 150 -9.40 5.12 -4.59
C TRP A 150 -8.47 4.03 -5.11
N LYS A 151 -7.90 4.27 -6.29
CA LYS A 151 -6.85 3.45 -6.88
C LYS A 151 -5.66 4.33 -7.18
N VAL A 152 -4.48 3.76 -7.03
CA VAL A 152 -3.20 4.37 -7.34
C VAL A 152 -2.27 3.30 -7.90
N VAL A 153 -1.53 3.63 -8.94
CA VAL A 153 -0.47 2.75 -9.45
C VAL A 153 0.77 3.03 -8.62
N ALA A 154 1.06 2.16 -7.66
CA ALA A 154 2.19 2.32 -6.75
C ALA A 154 3.55 2.08 -7.42
N GLY A 155 3.56 1.44 -8.59
CA GLY A 155 4.73 1.07 -9.37
C GLY A 155 4.42 -0.18 -10.21
N GLN A 156 5.42 -0.70 -10.92
CA GLN A 156 5.30 -2.03 -11.51
C GLN A 156 5.13 -3.09 -10.41
N GLY A 157 4.26 -4.06 -10.62
CA GLY A 157 4.22 -5.23 -9.74
C GLY A 157 5.53 -6.02 -9.86
N PRO A 158 5.93 -6.80 -8.84
CA PRO A 158 7.08 -7.70 -8.98
C PRO A 158 6.85 -8.61 -10.19
N GLU A 159 7.86 -8.89 -11.02
CA GLU A 159 7.68 -9.85 -12.11
C GLU A 159 7.20 -11.19 -11.52
N ALA A 160 6.22 -11.83 -12.18
CA ALA A 160 5.80 -13.14 -11.72
C ALA A 160 6.95 -14.12 -11.99
N GLU A 161 7.45 -14.75 -10.93
CA GLU A 161 8.45 -15.80 -11.08
C GLU A 161 7.82 -16.98 -11.83
N ALA A 162 8.58 -17.56 -12.77
CA ALA A 162 8.17 -18.78 -13.44
C ALA A 162 7.99 -19.89 -12.39
N THR A 163 6.91 -20.66 -12.49
CA THR A 163 6.66 -21.76 -11.55
C THR A 163 6.22 -23.00 -12.31
N ILE A 164 6.43 -24.15 -11.66
CA ILE A 164 5.86 -25.43 -12.08
C ILE A 164 4.74 -25.75 -11.09
N GLY A 165 3.52 -25.95 -11.58
CA GLY A 165 2.36 -26.22 -10.73
C GLY A 165 2.57 -27.51 -9.92
N ARG A 166 2.44 -27.43 -8.60
CA ARG A 166 2.81 -28.49 -7.63
C ARG A 166 2.24 -29.87 -7.92
N VAL A 167 1.04 -29.95 -8.50
CA VAL A 167 0.37 -31.21 -8.86
C VAL A 167 -0.16 -31.06 -10.29
N SER A 168 0.72 -31.31 -11.26
CA SER A 168 0.40 -31.20 -12.68
C SER A 168 1.14 -32.25 -13.51
N GLU A 169 0.64 -32.53 -14.72
CA GLU A 169 1.38 -33.34 -15.70
C GLU A 169 2.76 -32.73 -15.98
N THR A 170 2.85 -31.40 -16.00
CA THR A 170 4.10 -30.65 -16.16
C THR A 170 5.08 -30.89 -15.00
N SER A 171 4.62 -30.91 -13.74
CA SER A 171 5.50 -31.23 -12.61
C SER A 171 5.99 -32.66 -12.64
N TRP A 172 5.16 -33.59 -13.10
CA TRP A 172 5.57 -34.97 -13.30
C TRP A 172 6.63 -35.09 -14.39
N ALA A 173 6.41 -34.47 -15.54
CA ALA A 173 7.36 -34.46 -16.65
C ALA A 173 8.71 -33.85 -16.25
N PHE A 174 8.71 -32.72 -15.54
CA PHE A 174 9.93 -32.11 -14.99
C PHE A 174 10.66 -33.07 -14.03
N THR A 175 9.95 -33.63 -13.06
CA THR A 175 10.56 -34.54 -12.06
C THR A 175 11.15 -35.78 -12.72
N LEU A 176 10.44 -36.36 -13.70
CA LEU A 176 10.92 -37.50 -14.47
C LEU A 176 12.14 -37.13 -15.32
N GLY A 177 12.15 -35.93 -15.92
CA GLY A 177 13.28 -35.39 -16.67
C GLY A 177 14.53 -35.24 -15.79
N VAL A 178 14.38 -34.67 -14.60
CA VAL A 178 15.47 -34.54 -13.62
C VAL A 178 15.98 -35.91 -13.19
N ALA A 179 15.09 -36.87 -12.90
CA ALA A 179 15.50 -38.22 -12.53
C ALA A 179 16.30 -38.92 -13.65
N LYS A 180 15.87 -38.79 -14.90
CA LYS A 180 16.59 -39.32 -16.07
C LYS A 180 17.94 -38.64 -16.27
N LEU A 181 18.02 -37.34 -16.09
CA LEU A 181 19.27 -36.57 -16.17
C LEU A 181 20.26 -37.06 -15.11
N VAL A 182 19.84 -37.17 -13.86
CA VAL A 182 20.69 -37.69 -12.77
C VAL A 182 21.17 -39.11 -13.08
N ALA A 183 20.29 -39.99 -13.56
CA ALA A 183 20.64 -41.36 -13.92
C ALA A 183 21.58 -41.47 -15.13
N SER A 184 21.76 -40.41 -15.91
CA SER A 184 22.66 -40.40 -17.07
C SER A 184 24.12 -40.12 -16.71
N PHE A 185 24.38 -39.62 -15.50
CA PHE A 185 25.73 -39.34 -15.02
C PHE A 185 26.37 -40.57 -14.36
N PRO A 186 27.71 -40.66 -14.38
CA PRO A 186 28.41 -41.74 -13.70
C PRO A 186 28.24 -41.65 -12.18
N THR A 187 28.26 -42.81 -11.52
CA THR A 187 28.18 -42.92 -10.05
C THR A 187 29.55 -42.92 -9.38
N GLU A 188 30.62 -43.04 -10.17
CA GLU A 188 32.01 -43.04 -9.73
C GLU A 188 32.79 -42.01 -10.54
N PHE A 189 33.65 -41.25 -9.88
CA PHE A 189 34.47 -40.20 -10.48
C PHE A 189 35.94 -40.47 -10.21
N ALA A 190 36.76 -40.38 -11.25
CA ALA A 190 38.20 -40.64 -11.14
C ALA A 190 38.95 -39.43 -10.54
N THR A 191 38.44 -38.21 -10.76
CA THR A 191 39.10 -36.97 -10.35
C THR A 191 38.09 -35.95 -9.80
N GLY A 192 38.60 -34.94 -9.09
CA GLY A 192 37.78 -33.80 -8.65
C GLY A 192 37.27 -32.96 -9.83
N GLU A 193 38.04 -32.84 -10.90
CA GLU A 193 37.62 -32.13 -12.12
C GLU A 193 36.42 -32.80 -12.79
N ASP A 194 36.36 -34.14 -12.78
CA ASP A 194 35.21 -34.88 -13.28
C ASP A 194 33.93 -34.61 -12.47
N VAL A 195 34.07 -34.40 -11.15
CA VAL A 195 32.96 -34.04 -10.26
C VAL A 195 32.45 -32.64 -10.57
N GLU A 196 33.34 -31.65 -10.68
CA GLU A 196 32.97 -30.26 -10.98
C GLU A 196 32.26 -30.15 -12.33
N ARG A 197 32.85 -30.73 -13.39
CA ARG A 197 32.24 -30.74 -14.73
C ARG A 197 30.87 -31.41 -14.74
N THR A 198 30.70 -32.48 -13.96
CA THR A 198 29.41 -33.15 -13.82
C THR A 198 28.40 -32.30 -13.06
N GLY A 199 28.82 -31.59 -12.01
CA GLY A 199 27.99 -30.64 -11.28
C GLY A 199 27.50 -29.50 -12.16
N GLU A 200 28.37 -28.92 -12.98
CA GLU A 200 28.01 -27.89 -13.95
C GLU A 200 27.01 -28.42 -14.99
N ALA A 201 27.26 -29.61 -15.54
CA ALA A 201 26.37 -30.24 -16.50
C ALA A 201 25.00 -30.58 -15.89
N LEU A 202 24.96 -31.05 -14.65
CA LEU A 202 23.72 -31.31 -13.92
C LEU A 202 22.94 -30.01 -13.68
N PHE A 203 23.62 -28.96 -13.21
CA PHE A 203 22.99 -27.66 -13.00
C PHE A 203 22.41 -27.08 -14.30
N ALA A 204 23.20 -27.11 -15.38
CA ALA A 204 22.77 -26.66 -16.70
C ALA A 204 21.57 -27.47 -17.23
N GLY A 205 21.58 -28.80 -17.04
CA GLY A 205 20.47 -29.66 -17.45
C GLY A 205 19.19 -29.42 -16.64
N ILE A 206 19.30 -29.19 -15.32
CA ILE A 206 18.15 -28.82 -14.48
C ILE A 206 17.59 -27.45 -14.90
N GLN A 207 18.46 -26.47 -15.19
CA GLN A 207 18.05 -25.16 -15.70
C GLN A 207 17.29 -25.27 -17.02
N GLU A 208 17.74 -26.14 -17.93
CA GLU A 208 17.08 -26.36 -19.21
C GLU A 208 15.71 -27.04 -19.02
N LEU A 209 15.63 -28.09 -18.20
CA LEU A 209 14.36 -28.72 -17.82
C LEU A 209 13.40 -27.72 -17.16
N TRP A 210 13.92 -26.82 -16.32
CA TRP A 210 13.12 -25.76 -15.71
C TRP A 210 12.56 -24.82 -16.77
N LYS A 211 13.36 -24.34 -17.72
CA LYS A 211 12.90 -23.46 -18.81
C LYS A 211 11.84 -24.12 -19.69
N GLN A 212 11.95 -25.43 -19.92
CA GLN A 212 10.99 -26.18 -20.73
C GLN A 212 9.64 -26.38 -20.04
N HIS A 213 9.62 -26.43 -18.71
CA HIS A 213 8.43 -26.83 -17.94
C HIS A 213 7.83 -25.72 -17.08
N ALA A 214 8.63 -24.75 -16.64
CA ALA A 214 8.15 -23.63 -15.83
C ALA A 214 7.38 -22.65 -16.72
N THR A 215 6.29 -22.14 -16.18
CA THR A 215 5.47 -21.12 -16.85
C THR A 215 5.34 -19.91 -15.95
N VAL A 216 5.40 -18.72 -16.53
CA VAL A 216 5.12 -17.48 -15.82
C VAL A 216 3.61 -17.45 -15.53
N PRO A 217 3.18 -17.44 -14.27
CA PRO A 217 1.77 -17.37 -13.93
C PRO A 217 1.14 -16.14 -14.55
N ASN A 218 0.03 -16.34 -15.27
CA ASN A 218 -0.73 -15.21 -15.79
C ASN A 218 -1.45 -14.54 -14.62
N LYS A 219 -1.03 -13.33 -14.25
CA LYS A 219 -1.66 -12.56 -13.18
C LYS A 219 -3.04 -12.13 -13.63
N THR A 220 -4.06 -12.88 -13.24
CA THR A 220 -5.46 -12.52 -13.43
C THR A 220 -6.08 -12.14 -12.09
N GLY A 221 -7.20 -11.39 -12.11
CA GLY A 221 -7.97 -11.07 -10.90
C GLY A 221 -8.53 -12.30 -10.16
N HIS A 222 -8.35 -13.51 -10.71
CA HIS A 222 -8.69 -14.79 -10.12
C HIS A 222 -7.47 -15.60 -9.63
N SER A 223 -6.27 -15.05 -9.72
CA SER A 223 -5.07 -15.68 -9.15
C SER A 223 -5.28 -15.90 -7.65
N ARG A 224 -4.99 -17.11 -7.18
CA ARG A 224 -5.16 -17.46 -5.76
C ARG A 224 -4.26 -16.54 -4.95
N SER A 225 -4.87 -15.67 -4.15
CA SER A 225 -4.13 -14.93 -3.13
C SER A 225 -3.37 -15.94 -2.28
N TRP A 226 -2.09 -15.68 -2.02
CA TRP A 226 -1.31 -16.40 -0.99
C TRP A 226 -1.93 -16.26 0.41
N TRP A 227 -2.97 -15.45 0.51
CA TRP A 227 -3.72 -15.13 1.69
C TRP A 227 -5.05 -15.89 1.71
N THR A 228 -5.23 -16.79 2.68
CA THR A 228 -6.50 -17.47 2.95
C THR A 228 -7.00 -17.11 4.36
N SER A 229 -8.26 -16.65 4.43
CA SER A 229 -9.13 -16.51 5.61
C SER A 229 -8.97 -15.25 6.49
N GLY A 230 -9.82 -14.23 6.25
CA GLY A 230 -10.07 -13.11 7.17
C GLY A 230 -9.67 -11.67 6.75
N LYS A 231 -10.45 -11.08 5.83
CA LYS A 231 -10.64 -9.63 5.58
C LYS A 231 -9.88 -9.00 4.40
N TRP A 232 -10.63 -8.12 3.75
CA TRP A 232 -10.48 -7.64 2.39
C TRP A 232 -9.37 -6.60 2.23
N VAL A 233 -8.56 -6.75 1.18
CA VAL A 233 -8.04 -5.61 0.40
C VAL A 233 -8.07 -6.01 -1.07
N ARG A 234 -8.89 -5.32 -1.87
CA ARG A 234 -8.83 -5.42 -3.34
C ARG A 234 -7.71 -4.52 -3.82
N LEU A 235 -6.65 -5.11 -4.35
CA LEU A 235 -5.71 -4.42 -5.24
C LEU A 235 -5.99 -4.92 -6.65
N LEU A 236 -6.44 -4.01 -7.52
CA LEU A 236 -6.60 -4.23 -8.95
C LEU A 236 -5.28 -3.96 -9.66
#